data_AF-A0A3D1WF96-F1
#
_entry.id   AF-A0A3D1WF96-F1
#
_cell.length_a   1.000
_cell.length_b   1.000
_cell.length_c   1.000
_cell.angle_alpha   90.00
_cell.angle_beta   90.00
_cell.angle_gamma   90.00
#
_symmetry.space_group_name_H-M   'P 1'
#
loop_
_entity.id
_entity.type
_entity.pdbx_description
1 polymer ?
#
loop_
_entity_poly.entity_id
_entity_poly.type
_entity_poly.pdbx_seq_one_letter_code
_entity_poly.pdbx_strand_id
1 'polypeptide(L)'
;MNEKNISPVDWYVCSYLLRFIELANTDNDNEEAKFLSWENTVIVKAKSMEEAYDKTVAIANLETEPYKGGSAGADVKWVFEGVTSVLPIYEELEDGAEIMWCEHKPKKLKTLKSLVGKKQDFLS
;
A
#
# COMPACT_ATOMS: atom_id res chain seq x y z
N MET A 1 -3.71 -0.59 -25.90
CA MET A 1 -3.75 -1.10 -24.50
C MET A 1 -2.87 -2.32 -24.44
N ASN A 2 -1.85 -2.34 -23.57
CA ASN A 2 -1.02 -3.52 -23.37
C ASN A 2 -1.87 -4.60 -22.67
N GLU A 3 -1.89 -5.82 -23.19
CA GLU A 3 -2.60 -6.97 -22.60
C GLU A 3 -2.15 -7.27 -21.16
N LYS A 4 -0.98 -6.76 -20.74
CA LYS A 4 -0.41 -6.88 -19.39
C LYS A 4 -1.08 -6.04 -18.30
N ASN A 5 -2.12 -5.28 -18.59
CA ASN A 5 -2.83 -4.47 -17.59
C ASN A 5 -4.16 -5.08 -17.14
N ILE A 6 -4.49 -6.26 -17.66
CA ILE A 6 -5.74 -6.97 -17.37
C ILE A 6 -5.39 -8.27 -16.65
N SER A 7 -5.97 -8.46 -15.47
CA SER A 7 -5.84 -9.72 -14.76
C SER A 7 -6.67 -10.80 -15.47
N PRO A 8 -6.10 -11.98 -15.81
CA PRO A 8 -6.86 -13.10 -16.34
C PRO A 8 -7.77 -13.77 -15.29
N VAL A 9 -7.58 -13.46 -14.00
CA VAL A 9 -8.33 -14.02 -12.86
C VAL A 9 -9.17 -12.97 -12.12
N ASP A 10 -9.32 -11.78 -12.73
CA ASP A 10 -10.06 -10.63 -12.19
C ASP A 10 -9.59 -10.16 -10.80
N TRP A 11 -8.33 -10.40 -10.43
CA TRP A 11 -7.75 -9.94 -9.16
C TRP A 11 -6.61 -8.96 -9.37
N TYR A 12 -6.55 -7.97 -8.50
CA TYR A 12 -5.51 -6.95 -8.49
C TYR A 12 -4.96 -6.79 -7.08
N VAL A 13 -3.63 -6.65 -6.97
CA VAL A 13 -2.96 -6.15 -5.76
C VAL A 13 -2.85 -4.63 -5.89
N CYS A 14 -3.31 -3.91 -4.88
CA CYS A 14 -3.29 -2.46 -4.87
C CYS A 14 -2.68 -1.95 -3.57
N SER A 15 -1.87 -0.88 -3.66
CA SER A 15 -1.32 -0.19 -2.49
C SER A 15 -1.81 1.25 -2.43
N TYR A 16 -2.06 1.74 -1.22
CA TYR A 16 -2.46 3.12 -0.98
C TYR A 16 -1.72 3.73 0.21
N LEU A 17 -1.48 5.03 0.16
CA LEU A 17 -0.71 5.77 1.15
C LEU A 17 -1.65 6.57 2.06
N LEU A 18 -1.44 6.42 3.36
CA LEU A 18 -2.07 7.20 4.41
C LEU A 18 -1.02 8.02 5.15
N ARG A 19 -1.36 9.25 5.53
CA ARG A 19 -0.54 10.15 6.33
C ARG A 19 -1.23 10.49 7.64
N PHE A 20 -0.53 10.37 8.75
CA PHE A 20 -1.06 10.71 10.07
C PHE A 20 -0.96 12.21 10.33
N ILE A 21 -2.04 12.80 10.85
CA ILE A 21 -2.07 14.20 11.29
C ILE A 21 -2.76 14.34 12.66
N GLU A 22 -2.36 15.37 13.40
CA GLU A 22 -3.13 15.91 14.51
C GLU A 22 -3.95 17.10 13.98
N LEU A 23 -5.27 17.11 14.17
CA LEU A 23 -6.15 18.11 13.54
C LEU A 23 -5.85 19.55 13.99
N ALA A 24 -5.27 19.72 15.17
CA ALA A 24 -4.89 21.02 15.72
C ALA A 24 -3.52 21.52 15.21
N ASN A 25 -2.73 20.71 14.51
CA ASN A 25 -1.41 21.09 14.03
C ASN A 25 -1.53 21.98 12.77
N THR A 26 -0.86 23.14 12.78
CA THR A 26 -0.87 24.10 11.67
C THR A 26 0.06 23.75 10.52
N ASP A 27 1.03 22.85 10.76
CA ASP A 27 2.02 22.45 9.77
C ASP A 27 1.59 21.21 8.95
N ASN A 28 0.31 20.82 9.03
CA ASN A 28 -0.20 19.64 8.35
C ASN A 28 -0.08 19.69 6.81
N ASP A 29 0.05 20.88 6.23
CA ASP A 29 0.22 21.08 4.78
C ASP A 29 1.64 21.55 4.39
N ASN A 30 2.59 21.51 5.34
CA ASN A 30 3.98 21.86 5.06
C ASN A 30 4.69 20.71 4.31
N GLU A 31 5.03 20.92 3.05
CA GLU A 31 5.68 19.91 2.18
C GLU A 31 7.08 19.48 2.69
N GLU A 32 7.76 20.30 3.49
CA GLU A 32 9.08 19.98 4.07
C GLU A 32 8.98 19.28 5.43
N ALA A 33 7.76 19.16 5.99
CA ALA A 33 7.54 18.48 7.26
C ALA A 33 7.62 16.94 7.10
N LYS A 34 7.94 16.25 8.20
CA LYS A 34 7.97 14.79 8.25
C LYS A 34 6.70 14.28 8.91
N PHE A 35 6.07 13.30 8.28
CA PHE A 35 4.87 12.68 8.78
C PHE A 35 5.09 11.18 9.01
N LEU A 36 4.40 10.64 10.01
CA LEU A 36 4.17 9.21 10.07
C LEU A 36 3.23 8.85 8.92
N SER A 37 3.56 7.80 8.18
CA SER A 37 2.75 7.30 7.08
C SER A 37 2.65 5.77 7.12
N TRP A 38 1.54 5.27 6.59
CA TRP A 38 1.32 3.86 6.33
C TRP A 38 1.06 3.67 4.84
N GLU A 39 1.72 2.68 4.25
CA GLU A 39 1.34 2.18 2.94
C GLU A 39 0.68 0.83 3.13
N ASN A 40 -0.61 0.77 2.81
CA ASN A 40 -1.43 -0.41 2.99
C ASN A 40 -1.57 -1.11 1.64
N THR A 41 -1.45 -2.43 1.63
CA THR A 41 -1.64 -3.25 0.43
C THR A 41 -2.85 -4.15 0.60
N VAL A 42 -3.73 -4.17 -0.39
CA VAL A 42 -4.98 -4.93 -0.43
C VAL A 42 -5.12 -5.70 -1.73
N ILE A 43 -5.93 -6.76 -1.72
CA ILE A 43 -6.40 -7.42 -2.93
C ILE A 43 -7.83 -6.98 -3.24
N VAL A 44 -8.11 -6.69 -4.50
CA VAL A 44 -9.45 -6.32 -4.98
C VAL A 44 -9.83 -7.15 -6.19
N LYS A 45 -11.06 -7.65 -6.20
CA LYS A 45 -11.63 -8.31 -7.38
C LYS A 45 -12.21 -7.25 -8.30
N ALA A 46 -11.77 -7.18 -9.54
CA ALA A 46 -12.16 -6.15 -10.51
C ALA A 46 -11.98 -6.67 -11.95
N LYS A 47 -12.77 -6.15 -12.89
CA LYS A 47 -12.68 -6.51 -14.32
C LYS A 47 -11.68 -5.63 -15.08
N SER A 48 -11.19 -4.58 -14.45
CA SER A 48 -10.23 -3.64 -15.03
C SER A 48 -9.36 -3.01 -13.94
N MET A 49 -8.23 -2.47 -14.37
CA MET A 49 -7.33 -1.70 -13.51
C MET A 49 -7.99 -0.42 -12.97
N GLU A 50 -8.89 0.20 -13.74
CA GLU A 50 -9.68 1.36 -13.32
C GLU A 50 -10.64 1.00 -12.19
N GLU A 51 -11.41 -0.08 -12.35
CA GLU A 51 -12.30 -0.56 -11.29
C GLU A 51 -11.51 -0.97 -10.03
N ALA A 52 -10.32 -1.56 -10.20
CA ALA A 52 -9.43 -1.89 -9.09
C ALA A 52 -8.95 -0.62 -8.35
N TYR A 53 -8.58 0.43 -9.09
CA TYR A 53 -8.19 1.72 -8.54
C TYR A 53 -9.35 2.33 -7.73
N ASP A 54 -10.54 2.42 -8.30
CA ASP A 54 -11.71 3.02 -7.65
C ASP A 54 -12.09 2.28 -6.37
N LYS A 55 -12.06 0.94 -6.40
CA LYS A 55 -12.27 0.10 -5.21
C LYS A 55 -11.22 0.37 -4.13
N THR A 56 -9.96 0.55 -4.54
CA THR A 56 -8.87 0.86 -3.61
C THR A 56 -9.05 2.23 -2.97
N VAL A 57 -9.45 3.25 -3.74
CA VAL A 57 -9.80 4.58 -3.22
C VAL A 57 -10.95 4.49 -2.22
N ALA A 58 -12.00 3.71 -2.53
CA ALA A 58 -13.11 3.51 -1.61
C ALA A 58 -12.66 2.87 -0.29
N ILE A 59 -11.83 1.81 -0.35
CA ILE A 59 -11.24 1.15 0.83
C ILE A 59 -10.41 2.15 1.64
N ALA A 60 -9.50 2.89 1.01
CA ALA A 60 -8.62 3.83 1.68
C ALA A 60 -9.40 4.92 2.45
N ASN A 61 -10.49 5.44 1.86
CA ASN A 61 -11.30 6.47 2.50
C ASN A 61 -12.01 5.99 3.76
N LEU A 62 -12.35 4.70 3.87
CA LEU A 62 -12.95 4.12 5.08
C LEU A 62 -12.01 4.18 6.30
N GLU A 63 -10.70 4.25 6.07
CA GLU A 63 -9.67 4.33 7.11
C GLU A 63 -9.38 5.79 7.55
N THR A 64 -10.09 6.78 7.01
CA THR A 64 -9.78 8.20 7.22
C THR A 64 -10.68 8.89 8.25
N GLU A 65 -11.49 8.16 9.00
CA GLU A 65 -12.33 8.76 10.03
C GLU A 65 -11.48 9.31 11.20
N PRO A 66 -11.73 10.55 11.67
CA PRO A 66 -11.04 11.07 12.85
C PRO A 66 -11.33 10.25 14.11
N TYR A 67 -10.34 10.19 15.00
CA TYR A 67 -10.47 9.50 16.29
C TYR A 67 -9.61 10.15 17.38
N LYS A 68 -9.78 9.69 18.62
CA LYS A 68 -8.98 10.12 19.77
C LYS A 68 -7.71 9.28 19.87
N GLY A 69 -6.56 9.89 19.60
CA GLY A 69 -5.25 9.23 19.56
C GLY A 69 -4.33 9.61 20.72
N GLY A 70 -3.39 8.72 21.04
CA GLY A 70 -2.37 8.92 22.07
C GLY A 70 -2.91 8.91 23.51
N SER A 71 -2.01 8.97 24.49
CA SER A 71 -2.38 8.97 25.92
C SER A 71 -3.16 10.20 26.36
N ALA A 72 -3.04 11.31 25.63
CA ALA A 72 -3.74 12.57 25.89
C ALA A 72 -5.11 12.68 25.18
N GLY A 73 -5.47 11.75 24.29
CA GLY A 73 -6.73 11.80 23.55
C GLY A 73 -6.83 12.99 22.60
N ALA A 74 -5.76 13.26 21.84
CA ALA A 74 -5.77 14.31 20.81
C ALA A 74 -6.71 13.91 19.65
N ASP A 75 -7.31 14.91 18.98
CA ASP A 75 -8.05 14.67 17.74
C ASP A 75 -7.08 14.45 16.59
N VAL A 76 -7.09 13.24 16.04
CA VAL A 76 -6.16 12.80 15.01
C VAL A 76 -6.90 12.14 13.86
N LYS A 77 -6.24 12.04 12.71
CA LYS A 77 -6.81 11.42 11.50
C LYS A 77 -5.71 10.87 10.61
N TRP A 78 -6.03 9.80 9.89
CA TRP A 78 -5.29 9.38 8.70
C TRP A 78 -5.85 10.08 7.46
N VAL A 79 -4.99 10.74 6.70
CA VAL A 79 -5.31 11.40 5.44
C VAL A 79 -4.91 10.49 4.29
N PHE A 80 -5.82 10.27 3.35
CA PHE A 80 -5.53 9.51 2.14
C PHE A 80 -4.77 10.38 1.14
N GLU A 81 -3.54 9.97 0.81
CA GLU A 81 -2.65 10.69 -0.10
C GLU A 81 -2.78 10.21 -1.55
N GLY A 82 -3.15 8.93 -1.75
CA GLY A 82 -3.34 8.37 -3.08
C GLY A 82 -3.03 6.88 -3.15
N VAL A 83 -3.41 6.29 -4.29
CA VAL A 83 -3.02 4.93 -4.66
C VAL A 83 -1.60 4.97 -5.22
N THR A 84 -0.71 4.16 -4.66
CA THR A 84 0.72 4.10 -5.04
C THR A 84 1.01 2.99 -6.04
N SER A 85 0.16 1.95 -6.11
CA SER A 85 0.35 0.82 -7.01
C SER A 85 -0.99 0.14 -7.34
N VAL A 86 -1.15 -0.31 -8.59
CA VAL A 86 -2.22 -1.21 -9.04
C VAL A 86 -1.60 -2.24 -9.97
N LEU A 87 -1.57 -3.51 -9.55
CA LEU A 87 -0.94 -4.60 -10.29
C LEU A 87 -1.93 -5.74 -10.52
N PRO A 88 -2.09 -6.24 -11.75
CA PRO A 88 -2.89 -7.42 -12.00
C PRO A 88 -2.22 -8.66 -11.41
N ILE A 89 -3.03 -9.54 -10.79
CA ILE A 89 -2.63 -10.90 -10.44
C ILE A 89 -2.86 -11.78 -11.67
N TYR A 90 -1.89 -12.63 -12.01
CA TYR A 90 -1.95 -13.48 -13.21
C TYR A 90 -2.30 -14.93 -12.92
N GLU A 91 -2.19 -15.36 -11.67
CA GLU A 91 -2.41 -16.72 -11.20
C GLU A 91 -3.64 -16.77 -10.28
N GLU A 92 -4.36 -17.89 -10.28
CA GLU A 92 -5.42 -18.11 -9.30
C GLU A 92 -4.81 -18.11 -7.88
N LEU A 93 -5.56 -17.61 -6.89
CA LEU A 93 -5.08 -17.55 -5.52
C LEU A 93 -5.05 -18.96 -4.90
N GLU A 94 -3.87 -19.53 -4.83
CA GLU A 94 -3.59 -20.83 -4.21
C GLU A 94 -2.23 -20.86 -3.50
N ASP A 95 -1.92 -21.97 -2.83
CA ASP A 95 -0.62 -22.16 -2.17
C ASP A 95 0.50 -22.08 -3.21
N GLY A 96 1.39 -21.10 -3.03
CA GLY A 96 2.51 -20.85 -3.94
C GLY A 96 2.23 -19.89 -5.10
N ALA A 97 1.00 -19.39 -5.27
CA ALA A 97 0.66 -18.45 -6.35
C ALA A 97 1.43 -17.12 -6.24
N GLU A 98 1.95 -16.63 -7.37
CA GLU A 98 2.61 -15.32 -7.44
C GLU A 98 1.56 -14.19 -7.54
N ILE A 99 1.53 -13.33 -6.53
CA ILE A 99 0.61 -12.18 -6.49
C ILE A 99 1.28 -10.85 -6.88
N MET A 100 2.61 -10.77 -6.80
CA MET A 100 3.37 -9.56 -7.09
C MET A 100 4.84 -9.92 -7.36
N TRP A 101 5.46 -9.23 -8.31
CA TRP A 101 6.91 -9.24 -8.52
C TRP A 101 7.47 -7.81 -8.44
N CYS A 102 8.78 -7.68 -8.23
CA CYS A 102 9.47 -6.39 -8.35
C CYS A 102 10.81 -6.57 -9.09
N GLU A 103 11.01 -5.84 -10.18
CA GLU A 103 12.31 -5.76 -10.84
C GLU A 103 13.20 -4.77 -10.08
N HIS A 104 14.40 -5.22 -9.69
CA HIS A 104 15.42 -4.34 -9.15
C HIS A 104 16.42 -3.93 -10.22
N LYS A 105 16.78 -2.64 -10.27
CA LYS A 105 17.97 -2.18 -11.02
C LYS A 105 19.20 -3.01 -10.63
N PRO A 106 20.21 -3.20 -11.51
CA PRO A 106 21.41 -3.95 -11.18
C PRO A 106 22.06 -3.48 -9.87
N LYS A 107 22.21 -4.40 -8.92
CA LYS A 107 22.80 -4.15 -7.59
C LYS A 107 24.01 -5.05 -7.38
N LYS A 108 24.96 -4.60 -6.55
CA LYS A 108 26.07 -5.45 -6.09
C LYS A 108 25.51 -6.64 -5.32
N LEU A 109 26.15 -7.81 -5.45
CA LEU A 109 25.74 -9.03 -4.73
C LEU A 109 25.64 -8.82 -3.22
N LYS A 110 26.54 -8.02 -2.62
CA LYS A 110 26.47 -7.70 -1.18
C LYS A 110 25.16 -7.00 -0.80
N THR A 111 24.63 -6.14 -1.68
CA THR A 111 23.36 -5.45 -1.48
C THR A 111 22.19 -6.38 -1.70
N LEU A 112 22.27 -7.32 -2.64
CA LEU A 112 21.24 -8.36 -2.80
C LEU A 112 21.16 -9.25 -1.55
N LYS A 113 22.32 -9.68 -1.02
CA LYS A 113 22.38 -10.48 0.20
C LYS A 113 21.83 -9.76 1.43
N SER A 114 21.92 -8.43 1.51
CA SER A 114 21.34 -7.67 2.63
C SER A 114 19.83 -7.52 2.56
N LEU A 115 19.18 -7.82 1.42
CA LEU A 115 17.72 -7.83 1.29
C LEU A 115 17.10 -9.15 1.78
N VAL A 116 17.90 -10.19 1.97
CA VAL A 116 17.42 -11.52 2.33
C VAL A 116 17.36 -11.63 3.86
N GLY A 117 16.13 -11.71 4.39
CA GLY A 117 15.89 -11.98 5.81
C GLY A 117 16.27 -13.41 6.20
N LYS A 118 16.65 -13.62 7.46
CA LYS A 118 16.85 -14.96 8.01
C LYS A 118 15.52 -15.52 8.48
N LYS A 119 15.35 -16.84 8.44
CA LYS A 119 14.11 -17.51 8.89
C LYS A 119 13.70 -17.09 10.31
N GLN A 120 14.66 -16.88 11.20
CA GLN A 120 14.38 -16.45 12.58
C GLN A 120 13.74 -15.07 12.66
N ASP A 121 14.02 -14.18 11.72
CA ASP A 121 13.49 -12.81 11.69
C ASP A 121 11.96 -12.80 11.42
N PHE A 122 11.40 -13.92 10.94
CA PHE A 122 9.96 -14.08 10.61
C PHE A 122 9.20 -14.97 11.59
N LEU A 123 9.87 -15.53 12.59
CA LEU A 123 9.30 -16.49 13.54
C LEU A 123 9.32 -15.98 15.00
N SER A 124 9.83 -14.77 15.22
CA SER A 124 9.86 -14.09 16.52
C SER A 124 8.64 -13.19 16.70
#